data_AF-A0A6J3CYW0-F1
#
_entry.id   AF-A0A6J3CYW0-F1
#
_cell.length_a   1.000
_cell.length_b   1.000
_cell.length_c   1.000
_cell.angle_alpha   90.00
_cell.angle_beta   90.00
_cell.angle_gamma   90.00
#
_symmetry.space_group_name_H-M   'P 1'
#
loop_
_entity.id
_entity.type
_entity.pdbx_description
1 polymer ?
#
loop_
_entity_poly.entity_id
_entity_poly.type
_entity_poly.pdbx_seq_one_letter_code
_entity_poly.pdbx_strand_id
1 'polypeptide(L)'
;MAAAGRVLVYGGRGALGSQCVQYFKARNWWVASIDLAENEDANANVVVRTTESFPEQAEQVTAEIGKLLGEEKVDAILCVAGGWAGGSAKAKSLYKNCDLMWKQSVWTSTISSHLATKHLKEGGLLTLTGAQAALSGTPGTTTQESVICFHVLNWLFSTSLELKKKTHSSALGKHMQLVNIRKNWERNVTQLL
;
A
#
# COMPACT_ATOMS: atom_id res chain seq x y z
N MET A 1 -16.32 22.17 -11.47
CA MET A 1 -16.07 20.90 -12.19
C MET A 1 -15.88 19.82 -11.15
N ALA A 2 -16.70 18.76 -11.14
CA ALA A 2 -16.51 17.64 -10.21
C ALA A 2 -15.21 16.89 -10.56
N ALA A 3 -14.49 16.38 -9.55
CA ALA A 3 -13.30 15.58 -9.78
C ALA A 3 -13.65 14.28 -10.52
N ALA A 4 -12.78 13.82 -11.43
CA ALA A 4 -13.00 12.60 -12.21
C ALA A 4 -12.94 11.31 -11.36
N GLY A 5 -12.31 11.40 -10.18
CA GLY A 5 -12.19 10.32 -9.19
C GLY A 5 -11.47 10.84 -7.95
N ARG A 6 -11.43 10.02 -6.89
CA ARG A 6 -10.71 10.29 -5.65
C ARG A 6 -9.71 9.17 -5.36
N VAL A 7 -8.48 9.53 -5.01
CA VAL A 7 -7.43 8.55 -4.67
C VAL A 7 -6.68 8.98 -3.41
N LEU A 8 -6.38 8.00 -2.54
CA LEU A 8 -5.43 8.16 -1.44
C LEU A 8 -4.08 7.58 -1.86
N VAL A 9 -3.00 8.32 -1.64
CA VAL A 9 -1.63 7.85 -1.87
C VAL A 9 -0.90 7.83 -0.53
N TYR A 10 -0.70 6.63 0.03
CA TYR A 10 0.11 6.43 1.23
C TYR A 10 1.57 6.29 0.81
N GLY A 11 2.44 7.18 1.31
CA GLY A 11 3.80 7.39 0.81
C GLY A 11 3.84 8.43 -0.31
N GLY A 12 2.90 9.38 -0.32
CA GLY A 12 2.71 10.35 -1.42
C GLY A 12 3.84 11.34 -1.63
N ARG A 13 4.79 11.48 -0.69
CA ARG A 13 6.00 12.30 -0.84
C ARG A 13 7.22 11.50 -1.31
N GLY A 14 7.14 10.17 -1.27
CA GLY A 14 8.18 9.29 -1.80
C GLY A 14 8.39 9.43 -3.31
N ALA A 15 9.45 8.81 -3.83
CA ALA A 15 9.79 8.89 -5.27
C ALA A 15 8.63 8.40 -6.16
N LEU A 16 8.06 7.24 -5.88
CA LEU A 16 6.91 6.72 -6.62
C LEU A 16 5.62 7.48 -6.27
N GLY A 17 5.40 7.79 -4.99
CA GLY A 17 4.18 8.46 -4.54
C GLY A 17 3.99 9.84 -5.13
N SER A 18 5.05 10.65 -5.20
CA SER A 18 4.99 11.99 -5.82
C SER A 18 4.60 11.91 -7.30
N GLN A 19 5.13 10.94 -8.03
CA GLN A 19 4.75 10.67 -9.42
C GLN A 19 3.29 10.21 -9.53
N CYS A 20 2.80 9.37 -8.61
CA CYS A 20 1.38 9.00 -8.56
C CYS A 20 0.50 10.24 -8.33
N VAL A 21 0.85 11.10 -7.36
CA VAL A 21 0.11 12.33 -7.08
C VAL A 21 0.02 13.18 -8.33
N GLN A 22 1.14 13.50 -8.97
CA GLN A 22 1.18 14.30 -10.19
C GLN A 22 0.38 13.66 -11.34
N TYR A 23 0.50 12.34 -11.53
CA TYR A 23 -0.20 11.62 -12.59
C TYR A 23 -1.73 11.70 -12.47
N PHE A 24 -2.28 11.55 -11.26
CA PHE A 24 -3.72 11.65 -11.00
C PHE A 24 -4.21 13.09 -11.02
N LYS A 25 -3.43 14.03 -10.47
CA LYS A 25 -3.71 15.47 -10.53
C LYS A 25 -3.84 15.96 -11.97
N ALA A 26 -2.93 15.56 -12.86
CA ALA A 26 -2.97 15.89 -14.29
C ALA A 26 -4.22 15.37 -15.02
N ARG A 27 -4.92 14.38 -14.44
CA ARG A 27 -6.17 13.81 -14.96
C ARG A 27 -7.42 14.35 -14.24
N ASN A 28 -7.27 15.42 -13.49
CA ASN A 28 -8.36 16.06 -12.75
C ASN A 28 -9.00 15.14 -11.68
N TRP A 29 -8.20 14.26 -11.08
CA TRP A 29 -8.60 13.50 -9.89
C TRP A 29 -8.29 14.31 -8.63
N TRP A 30 -9.09 14.10 -7.59
CA TRP A 30 -8.79 14.58 -6.25
C TRP A 30 -7.84 13.59 -5.59
N VAL A 31 -6.69 14.09 -5.12
CA VAL A 31 -5.63 13.27 -4.53
C VAL A 31 -5.36 13.72 -3.11
N ALA A 32 -5.41 12.80 -2.15
CA ALA A 32 -4.86 13.03 -0.82
C ALA A 32 -3.57 12.23 -0.61
N SER A 33 -2.54 12.90 -0.10
CA SER A 33 -1.26 12.31 0.25
C SER A 33 -1.21 12.01 1.74
N ILE A 34 -0.78 10.80 2.12
CA ILE A 34 -0.51 10.40 3.50
C ILE A 34 0.99 10.12 3.59
N ASP A 35 1.73 10.90 4.35
CA ASP A 35 3.18 10.72 4.50
C ASP A 35 3.69 11.40 5.78
N LEU A 36 4.97 11.26 6.09
CA LEU A 36 5.63 11.93 7.21
C LEU A 36 5.73 13.46 7.04
N ALA A 37 5.50 13.95 5.83
CA ALA A 37 5.47 15.38 5.54
C ALA A 37 4.54 15.66 4.35
N GLU A 38 4.08 16.90 4.24
CA GLU A 38 3.12 17.31 3.22
C GLU A 38 3.71 17.21 1.81
N ASN A 39 2.84 16.91 0.85
CA ASN A 39 3.09 17.04 -0.58
C ASN A 39 2.22 18.21 -1.12
N GLU A 40 2.87 19.26 -1.58
CA GLU A 40 2.22 20.50 -2.07
C GLU A 40 1.39 20.28 -3.35
N ASP A 41 1.69 19.24 -4.13
CA ASP A 41 0.95 18.91 -5.36
C ASP A 41 -0.42 18.26 -5.06
N ALA A 42 -0.59 17.68 -3.87
CA ALA A 42 -1.82 16.99 -3.47
C ALA A 42 -2.96 17.99 -3.17
N ASN A 43 -4.21 17.56 -3.32
CA ASN A 43 -5.36 18.38 -2.92
C ASN A 43 -5.51 18.46 -1.40
N ALA A 44 -5.04 17.45 -0.69
CA ALA A 44 -5.08 17.36 0.75
C ALA A 44 -3.90 16.52 1.26
N ASN A 45 -3.49 16.76 2.50
CA ASN A 45 -2.42 16.04 3.15
C ASN A 45 -2.87 15.53 4.52
N VAL A 46 -2.39 14.35 4.88
CA VAL A 46 -2.44 13.79 6.23
C VAL A 46 -1.00 13.52 6.63
N VAL A 47 -0.52 14.27 7.62
CA VAL A 47 0.85 14.16 8.12
C VAL A 47 0.88 13.09 9.21
N VAL A 48 1.57 12.00 8.94
CA VAL A 48 1.72 10.88 9.87
C VAL A 48 2.66 11.30 11.00
N ARG A 49 2.18 11.21 12.24
CA ARG A 49 2.99 11.52 13.42
C ARG A 49 4.01 10.41 13.66
N THR A 50 5.27 10.78 13.83
CA THR A 50 6.30 9.83 14.24
C THR A 50 6.02 9.35 15.66
N THR A 51 5.75 8.06 15.81
CA THR A 51 5.53 7.40 17.11
C THR A 51 6.13 5.99 17.07
N GLU A 52 6.44 5.47 18.26
CA GLU A 52 6.87 4.09 18.46
C GLU A 52 5.67 3.13 18.64
N SER A 53 4.46 3.67 18.76
CA SER A 53 3.23 2.91 18.97
C SER A 53 2.44 2.76 17.67
N PHE A 54 2.40 1.54 17.15
CA PHE A 54 1.60 1.22 15.96
C PHE A 54 0.11 1.59 16.10
N PRO A 55 -0.58 1.23 17.21
CA PRO A 55 -1.99 1.59 17.39
C PRO A 55 -2.22 3.10 17.35
N GLU A 56 -1.35 3.89 17.99
CA GLU A 56 -1.48 5.37 17.98
C GLU A 56 -1.36 5.93 16.56
N GLN A 57 -0.39 5.46 15.78
CA GLN A 57 -0.24 5.89 14.38
C GLN A 57 -1.46 5.48 13.56
N ALA A 58 -1.95 4.24 13.75
CA ALA A 58 -3.10 3.72 13.02
C ALA A 58 -4.38 4.49 13.34
N GLU A 59 -4.64 4.80 14.60
CA GLU A 59 -5.78 5.58 15.06
C GLU A 59 -5.72 7.02 14.56
N GLN A 60 -4.55 7.66 14.65
CA GLN A 60 -4.36 9.03 14.15
C GLN A 60 -4.65 9.14 12.65
N VAL A 61 -4.02 8.30 11.83
CA VAL A 61 -4.24 8.31 10.38
C VAL A 61 -5.69 7.98 10.03
N THR A 62 -6.29 6.99 10.72
CA THR A 62 -7.70 6.62 10.48
C THR A 62 -8.66 7.76 10.83
N ALA A 63 -8.41 8.46 11.95
CA ALA A 63 -9.25 9.58 12.37
C ALA A 63 -9.11 10.79 11.44
N GLU A 64 -7.90 11.13 11.00
CA GLU A 64 -7.67 12.26 10.09
C GLU A 64 -8.24 11.99 8.70
N ILE A 65 -8.08 10.77 8.16
CA ILE A 65 -8.73 10.39 6.89
C ILE A 65 -10.26 10.38 7.02
N GLY A 66 -10.80 9.89 8.14
CA GLY A 66 -12.22 9.93 8.41
C GLY A 66 -12.78 11.36 8.41
N LYS A 67 -12.06 12.31 9.02
CA LYS A 67 -12.41 13.74 9.00
C LYS A 67 -12.27 14.36 7.61
N LEU A 68 -11.22 14.01 6.89
CA LEU A 68 -10.92 14.56 5.56
C LEU A 68 -11.96 14.14 4.52
N LEU A 69 -12.36 12.87 4.54
CA LEU A 69 -13.32 12.32 3.58
C LEU A 69 -14.77 12.51 4.01
N GLY A 70 -15.06 12.54 5.32
CA GLY A 70 -16.43 12.50 5.81
C GLY A 70 -17.16 11.26 5.30
N GLU A 71 -18.25 11.47 4.58
CA GLU A 71 -19.05 10.40 3.97
C GLU A 71 -18.53 9.96 2.58
N GLU A 72 -17.60 10.73 2.00
CA GLU A 72 -17.08 10.47 0.66
C GLU A 72 -16.22 9.20 0.64
N LYS A 73 -16.31 8.47 -0.47
CA LYS A 73 -15.53 7.26 -0.73
C LYS A 73 -14.49 7.51 -1.82
N VAL A 74 -13.41 6.74 -1.79
CA VAL A 74 -12.32 6.81 -2.77
C VAL A 74 -12.39 5.65 -3.77
N ASP A 75 -11.96 5.92 -5.00
CA ASP A 75 -11.89 4.94 -6.08
C ASP A 75 -10.66 4.03 -5.93
N ALA A 76 -9.58 4.58 -5.36
CA ALA A 76 -8.35 3.83 -5.12
C ALA A 76 -7.61 4.27 -3.85
N ILE A 77 -6.89 3.32 -3.25
CA ILE A 77 -5.89 3.54 -2.21
C ILE A 77 -4.60 2.90 -2.70
N LEU A 78 -3.55 3.71 -2.82
CA LEU A 78 -2.24 3.30 -3.31
C LEU A 78 -1.24 3.36 -2.17
N CYS A 79 -0.89 2.21 -1.61
CA CYS A 79 0.16 2.11 -0.58
C CYS A 79 1.51 1.89 -1.24
N VAL A 80 2.20 3.00 -1.48
CA VAL A 80 3.56 3.08 -2.06
C VAL A 80 4.60 3.51 -1.04
N ALA A 81 4.20 3.67 0.22
CA ALA A 81 5.11 3.84 1.34
C ALA A 81 5.96 2.58 1.51
N GLY A 82 7.24 2.82 1.73
CA GLY A 82 8.23 1.78 1.88
C GLY A 82 9.62 2.39 1.85
N GLY A 83 10.58 1.62 2.32
CA GLY A 83 11.99 1.95 2.25
C GLY A 83 12.80 0.68 2.26
N TRP A 84 14.11 0.82 2.27
CA TRP A 84 15.01 -0.31 2.31
C TRP A 84 16.11 -0.09 3.34
N ALA A 85 16.29 -1.08 4.19
CA ALA A 85 17.43 -1.19 5.09
C ALA A 85 17.88 -2.66 5.16
N GLY A 86 19.13 -2.93 4.80
CA GLY A 86 19.71 -4.28 4.81
C GLY A 86 20.59 -4.54 6.04
N GLY A 87 20.76 -5.80 6.42
CA GLY A 87 21.67 -6.26 7.47
C GLY A 87 21.58 -7.76 7.70
N SER A 88 22.71 -8.47 7.82
CA SER A 88 22.67 -9.93 7.99
C SER A 88 22.12 -10.26 9.37
N ALA A 89 21.70 -11.51 9.59
CA ALA A 89 21.29 -11.95 10.93
C ALA A 89 22.40 -11.82 11.98
N LYS A 90 23.67 -11.68 11.55
CA LYS A 90 24.82 -11.43 12.42
C LYS A 90 25.12 -9.94 12.62
N ALA A 91 24.48 -9.06 11.87
CA ALA A 91 24.73 -7.63 11.94
C ALA A 91 24.18 -7.05 13.24
N LYS A 92 24.97 -6.20 13.91
CA LYS A 92 24.53 -5.49 15.13
C LYS A 92 23.33 -4.57 14.87
N SER A 93 23.13 -4.16 13.62
CA SER A 93 22.02 -3.30 13.19
C SER A 93 20.73 -4.06 12.89
N LEU A 94 20.70 -5.40 13.01
CA LEU A 94 19.56 -6.25 12.64
C LEU A 94 18.25 -5.69 13.20
N TYR A 95 18.12 -5.59 14.53
CA TYR A 95 16.87 -5.17 15.16
C TYR A 95 16.43 -3.76 14.77
N LYS A 96 17.38 -2.83 14.61
CA LYS A 96 17.10 -1.46 14.15
C LYS A 96 16.54 -1.46 12.73
N ASN A 97 17.11 -2.29 11.85
CA ASN A 97 16.66 -2.40 10.47
C ASN A 97 15.29 -3.10 10.41
N CYS A 98 15.05 -4.14 11.23
CA CYS A 98 13.73 -4.78 11.37
C CYS A 98 12.64 -3.77 11.69
N ASP A 99 12.85 -3.01 12.77
CA ASP A 99 11.88 -2.05 13.26
C ASP A 99 11.56 -0.99 12.19
N LEU A 100 12.58 -0.48 11.51
CA LEU A 100 12.40 0.46 10.41
C LEU A 100 11.59 -0.14 9.25
N MET A 101 11.89 -1.37 8.82
CA MET A 101 11.18 -2.04 7.73
C MET A 101 9.73 -2.36 8.10
N TRP A 102 9.48 -2.77 9.35
CA TRP A 102 8.11 -2.99 9.83
C TRP A 102 7.29 -1.71 9.83
N LYS A 103 7.86 -0.61 10.34
CA LYS A 103 7.20 0.71 10.34
C LYS A 103 6.90 1.22 8.93
N GLN A 104 7.82 1.03 7.98
CA GLN A 104 7.67 1.57 6.63
C GLN A 104 6.79 0.72 5.70
N SER A 105 6.72 -0.60 5.92
CA SER A 105 6.01 -1.52 5.02
C SER A 105 4.84 -2.25 5.67
N VAL A 106 5.01 -2.79 6.88
CA VAL A 106 3.93 -3.54 7.56
C VAL A 106 2.86 -2.60 8.09
N TRP A 107 3.26 -1.54 8.80
CA TRP A 107 2.31 -0.61 9.42
C TRP A 107 1.49 0.12 8.35
N THR A 108 2.16 0.66 7.34
CA THR A 108 1.54 1.40 6.23
C THR A 108 0.56 0.53 5.44
N SER A 109 0.94 -0.73 5.16
CA SER A 109 0.05 -1.68 4.49
C SER A 109 -1.17 -2.04 5.33
N THR A 110 -0.97 -2.27 6.64
CA THR A 110 -2.06 -2.65 7.56
C THR A 110 -3.07 -1.51 7.71
N ILE A 111 -2.59 -0.28 7.89
CA ILE A 111 -3.44 0.92 7.95
C ILE A 111 -4.18 1.10 6.62
N SER A 112 -3.49 0.97 5.48
CA SER A 112 -4.11 1.10 4.15
C SER A 112 -5.21 0.06 3.92
N SER A 113 -5.00 -1.18 4.34
CA SER A 113 -6.03 -2.22 4.30
C SER A 113 -7.23 -1.88 5.18
N HIS A 114 -7.01 -1.35 6.39
CA HIS A 114 -8.10 -0.92 7.26
C HIS A 114 -8.89 0.25 6.66
N LEU A 115 -8.19 1.25 6.13
CA LEU A 115 -8.81 2.39 5.43
C LEU A 115 -9.65 1.91 4.24
N ALA A 116 -9.20 0.89 3.52
CA ALA A 116 -9.96 0.32 2.40
C ALA A 116 -11.31 -0.24 2.84
N THR A 117 -11.38 -0.93 3.99
CA THR A 117 -12.66 -1.45 4.50
C THR A 117 -13.67 -0.34 4.83
N LYS A 118 -13.18 0.87 5.16
CA LYS A 118 -14.00 2.00 5.60
C LYS A 118 -14.32 3.00 4.50
N HIS A 119 -13.39 3.25 3.58
CA HIS A 119 -13.46 4.40 2.67
C HIS A 119 -13.38 4.02 1.19
N LEU A 120 -13.07 2.77 0.83
CA LEU A 120 -13.01 2.35 -0.56
C LEU A 120 -14.43 2.12 -1.11
N LYS A 121 -14.68 2.56 -2.35
CA LYS A 121 -15.91 2.24 -3.07
C LYS A 121 -15.99 0.75 -3.39
N GLU A 122 -17.21 0.26 -3.59
CA GLU A 122 -17.41 -1.07 -4.16
C GLU A 122 -16.76 -1.14 -5.56
N GLY A 123 -16.00 -2.20 -5.81
CA GLY A 123 -15.20 -2.34 -7.03
C GLY A 123 -13.94 -1.46 -7.08
N GLY A 124 -13.64 -0.69 -6.03
CA GLY A 124 -12.43 0.11 -5.91
C GLY A 124 -11.15 -0.71 -5.81
N LEU A 125 -10.01 -0.03 -5.89
CA LEU A 125 -8.69 -0.64 -5.94
C LEU A 125 -7.86 -0.33 -4.69
N LEU A 126 -7.39 -1.37 -3.99
CA LEU A 126 -6.29 -1.26 -3.03
C LEU A 126 -5.02 -1.84 -3.67
N THR A 127 -3.94 -1.08 -3.70
CA THR A 127 -2.61 -1.59 -4.06
C THR A 127 -1.67 -1.51 -2.87
N LEU A 128 -0.88 -2.57 -2.69
CA LEU A 128 0.16 -2.67 -1.68
C LEU A 128 1.49 -2.93 -2.38
N THR A 129 2.55 -2.28 -1.93
CA THR A 129 3.88 -2.45 -2.52
C THR A 129 4.61 -3.61 -1.85
N GLY A 130 5.03 -4.58 -2.66
CA GLY A 130 5.86 -5.71 -2.24
C GLY A 130 7.26 -5.64 -2.86
N ALA A 131 8.08 -6.65 -2.61
CA ALA A 131 9.42 -6.78 -3.18
C ALA A 131 9.59 -8.15 -3.85
N GLN A 132 10.06 -8.19 -5.10
CA GLN A 132 10.29 -9.44 -5.83
C GLN A 132 11.32 -10.34 -5.13
N ALA A 133 12.35 -9.74 -4.54
CA ALA A 133 13.40 -10.46 -3.80
C ALA A 133 12.84 -11.26 -2.60
N ALA A 134 11.67 -10.86 -2.09
CA ALA A 134 10.98 -11.53 -0.99
C ALA A 134 10.41 -12.90 -1.34
N LEU A 135 10.29 -13.23 -2.63
CA LEU A 135 9.73 -14.50 -3.11
C LEU A 135 10.66 -15.70 -2.87
N SER A 136 11.93 -15.45 -2.57
CA SER A 136 12.95 -16.46 -2.34
C SER A 136 13.71 -16.19 -1.03
N GLY A 137 14.27 -17.25 -0.43
CA GLY A 137 15.19 -17.08 0.70
C GLY A 137 16.41 -16.28 0.25
N THR A 138 16.81 -15.30 1.04
CA THR A 138 17.66 -14.24 0.50
C THR A 138 18.84 -13.97 1.46
N PRO A 139 19.82 -14.91 1.47
CA PRO A 139 20.82 -15.07 2.53
C PRO A 139 22.08 -14.18 2.39
N GLY A 140 22.45 -13.78 1.16
CA GLY A 140 23.64 -12.95 0.88
C GLY A 140 23.35 -11.45 0.77
N THR A 141 22.11 -11.11 0.43
CA THR A 141 21.54 -9.75 0.43
C THR A 141 20.54 -9.62 1.57
N THR A 142 20.89 -10.07 2.77
CA THR A 142 20.22 -9.70 4.02
C THR A 142 18.70 -9.57 3.95
N THR A 143 18.02 -10.62 3.49
CA THR A 143 16.60 -10.73 3.71
C THR A 143 16.27 -12.02 4.44
N GLN A 144 16.05 -11.85 5.73
CA GLN A 144 15.15 -12.68 6.52
C GLN A 144 13.86 -11.91 6.88
N GLU A 145 13.76 -10.62 6.52
CA GLU A 145 12.64 -9.76 6.95
C GLU A 145 11.62 -9.47 5.86
N SER A 146 12.01 -9.70 4.61
CA SER A 146 11.04 -9.81 3.53
C SER A 146 10.09 -10.99 3.74
N VAL A 147 10.42 -12.04 4.52
CA VAL A 147 9.49 -13.18 4.71
C VAL A 147 8.33 -12.82 5.65
N ILE A 148 8.57 -12.07 6.73
CA ILE A 148 7.50 -11.61 7.63
C ILE A 148 6.66 -10.52 6.95
N CYS A 149 7.33 -9.56 6.30
CA CYS A 149 6.64 -8.52 5.55
C CYS A 149 5.85 -9.12 4.39
N PHE A 150 6.37 -10.15 3.72
CA PHE A 150 5.68 -10.86 2.64
C PHE A 150 4.61 -11.81 3.14
N HIS A 151 4.73 -12.47 4.30
CA HIS A 151 3.60 -13.23 4.88
C HIS A 151 2.46 -12.32 5.29
N VAL A 152 2.76 -11.18 5.91
CA VAL A 152 1.74 -10.18 6.25
C VAL A 152 1.16 -9.55 4.98
N LEU A 153 1.97 -9.21 3.98
CA LEU A 153 1.48 -8.71 2.69
C LEU A 153 0.67 -9.77 1.92
N ASN A 154 1.09 -11.04 1.91
CA ASN A 154 0.40 -12.14 1.23
C ASN A 154 -0.90 -12.52 1.99
N TRP A 155 -0.90 -12.41 3.33
CA TRP A 155 -2.10 -12.53 4.14
C TRP A 155 -3.06 -11.36 3.91
N LEU A 156 -2.58 -10.10 3.95
CA LEU A 156 -3.37 -8.91 3.62
C LEU A 156 -3.89 -8.94 2.19
N PHE A 157 -3.10 -9.44 1.23
CA PHE A 157 -3.52 -9.63 -0.16
C PHE A 157 -4.60 -10.73 -0.28
N SER A 158 -4.47 -11.83 0.47
CA SER A 158 -5.49 -12.87 0.58
C SER A 158 -6.79 -12.32 1.20
N THR A 159 -6.71 -11.56 2.28
CA THR A 159 -7.85 -10.89 2.93
C THR A 159 -8.50 -9.86 2.00
N SER A 160 -7.71 -9.08 1.24
CA SER A 160 -8.22 -8.12 0.27
C SER A 160 -8.92 -8.82 -0.91
N LEU A 161 -8.45 -10.00 -1.33
CA LEU A 161 -9.12 -10.85 -2.31
C LEU A 161 -10.43 -11.45 -1.77
N GLU A 162 -10.49 -11.83 -0.48
CA GLU A 162 -11.72 -12.29 0.17
C GLU A 162 -12.76 -11.18 0.30
N LEU A 163 -12.36 -9.96 0.67
CA LEU A 163 -13.24 -8.79 0.65
C LEU A 163 -13.84 -8.58 -0.74
N LYS A 164 -13.00 -8.68 -1.79
CA LYS A 164 -13.44 -8.59 -3.19
C LYS A 164 -14.39 -9.74 -3.59
N LYS A 165 -14.19 -10.96 -3.08
CA LYS A 165 -15.09 -12.11 -3.30
C LYS A 165 -16.45 -11.93 -2.63
N LYS A 166 -16.50 -11.40 -1.40
CA LYS A 166 -17.77 -11.13 -0.69
C LYS A 166 -18.61 -10.08 -1.40
N THR A 167 -18.01 -9.04 -1.99
CA THR A 167 -18.72 -8.05 -2.82
C THR A 167 -19.13 -8.58 -4.20
N HIS A 168 -18.40 -9.56 -4.77
CA HIS A 168 -18.66 -10.07 -6.13
C HIS A 168 -19.44 -11.40 -6.20
N SER A 169 -20.07 -11.85 -5.12
CA SER A 169 -20.80 -13.15 -5.07
C SER A 169 -22.06 -13.23 -5.95
N SER A 170 -22.21 -12.39 -6.98
CA SER A 170 -23.25 -12.48 -8.00
C SER A 170 -22.75 -12.74 -9.43
N ALA A 171 -21.44 -12.92 -9.70
CA ALA A 171 -21.01 -13.22 -11.07
C ALA A 171 -19.80 -14.16 -11.17
N LEU A 172 -20.10 -15.46 -11.32
CA LEU A 172 -19.17 -16.58 -11.52
C LEU A 172 -18.24 -16.47 -12.76
N GLY A 173 -18.35 -15.42 -13.59
CA GLY A 173 -17.63 -15.33 -14.87
C GLY A 173 -16.23 -14.68 -14.85
N LYS A 174 -15.83 -14.00 -13.76
CA LYS A 174 -14.56 -13.22 -13.74
C LYS A 174 -13.35 -13.97 -13.17
N HIS A 175 -13.54 -15.20 -12.68
CA HIS A 175 -12.47 -15.98 -12.06
C HIS A 175 -11.34 -16.35 -13.05
N MET A 176 -11.65 -16.40 -14.35
CA MET A 176 -10.71 -16.78 -15.40
C MET A 176 -9.81 -15.61 -15.89
N GLN A 177 -10.23 -14.35 -15.71
CA GLN A 177 -9.44 -13.21 -16.19
C GLN A 177 -8.33 -12.77 -15.21
N LEU A 178 -8.55 -12.86 -13.89
CA LEU A 178 -7.54 -12.48 -12.89
C LEU A 178 -6.40 -13.51 -12.78
N VAL A 179 -6.69 -14.79 -12.99
CA VAL A 179 -5.65 -15.84 -13.11
C VAL A 179 -4.79 -15.59 -14.35
N ASN A 180 -5.39 -15.10 -15.45
CA ASN A 180 -4.64 -14.77 -16.66
C ASN A 180 -3.74 -13.54 -16.49
N ILE A 181 -4.12 -12.55 -15.67
CA ILE A 181 -3.25 -11.39 -15.36
C ILE A 181 -2.03 -11.84 -14.56
N ARG A 182 -2.19 -12.71 -13.56
CA ARG A 182 -1.08 -13.30 -12.81
C ARG A 182 -0.16 -14.13 -13.73
N LYS A 183 -0.73 -14.98 -14.59
CA LYS A 183 0.04 -15.77 -15.57
C LYS A 183 0.69 -14.94 -16.69
N ASN A 184 0.17 -13.76 -17.03
CA ASN A 184 0.80 -12.84 -17.99
C ASN A 184 1.90 -12.01 -17.34
N TRP A 185 1.73 -11.61 -16.09
CA TRP A 185 2.78 -10.95 -15.33
C TRP A 185 3.96 -11.91 -15.07
N GLU A 186 3.67 -13.14 -14.65
CA GLU A 186 4.68 -14.19 -14.50
C GLU A 186 5.40 -14.53 -15.82
N ARG A 187 4.72 -14.49 -16.98
CA ARG A 187 5.37 -14.72 -18.29
C ARG A 187 6.23 -13.56 -18.79
N ASN A 188 5.78 -12.32 -18.60
CA ASN A 188 6.50 -11.15 -19.09
C ASN A 188 7.75 -10.83 -18.25
N VAL A 189 7.77 -11.24 -16.98
CA VAL A 189 8.94 -11.12 -16.11
C VAL A 189 10.03 -12.14 -16.51
N THR A 190 9.67 -13.33 -16.98
CA THR A 190 10.65 -14.34 -17.44
C THR A 190 11.28 -14.01 -18.80
N GLN A 191 10.73 -13.07 -19.57
CA GLN A 191 11.30 -12.64 -20.85
C GLN A 191 12.25 -11.43 -20.75
N LEU A 192 12.39 -10.84 -19.56
CA LEU A 192 13.29 -9.71 -19.28
C LEU A 192 14.52 -10.11 -18.44
N LEU A 193 14.76 -11.42 -18.30
CA LEU A 193 16.00 -12.04 -17.82
C LEU A 193 16.60 -12.87 -18.96
#